data_AF-A0AAW4S415-F1
#
_entry.id   AF-A0AAW4S415-F1
#
_cell.length_a   1.000
_cell.length_b   1.000
_cell.length_c   1.000
_cell.angle_alpha   90.00
_cell.angle_beta   90.00
_cell.angle_gamma   90.00
#
_symmetry.space_group_name_H-M   'P 1'
#
loop_
_entity.id
_entity.type
_entity.pdbx_description
1 polymer ?
#
loop_
_entity_poly.entity_id
_entity_poly.type
_entity_poly.pdbx_seq_one_letter_code
_entity_poly.pdbx_strand_id
1 'polypeptide(L)'
;MAKASRSPWKRAKPRKRAGKASKHLSPAQKSAAKARARRAGRRYPNLVDNMRVAAKKTSKRKTPSKSKSSKAKSAKKSVRKTGKRNAKKTSKSSRKRVASAREKDPRGGLTAAGRKAFARKQGSHLRPGVTKKQSEMTPQEMRRKGSWAVRFYGRAKVPPLVDAKGQPTRHALSAHAWGEPVPRTVAAARRIAAKGERLLARYRRIKDNA
;
A
#
# COMPACT_ATOMS: atom_id res chain seq x y z
N MET A 1 -43.88 -30.14 0.24
CA MET A 1 -42.96 -30.30 -0.91
C MET A 1 -41.51 -30.19 -0.44
N ALA A 2 -40.67 -31.22 -0.67
CA ALA A 2 -39.27 -31.19 -0.28
C ALA A 2 -38.45 -30.26 -1.21
N LYS A 3 -37.62 -29.39 -0.65
CA LYS A 3 -36.75 -28.49 -1.43
C LYS A 3 -35.68 -29.29 -2.17
N ALA A 4 -35.59 -29.08 -3.49
CA ALA A 4 -34.54 -29.66 -4.33
C ALA A 4 -33.13 -29.34 -3.80
N SER A 5 -32.23 -30.33 -3.84
CA SER A 5 -30.87 -30.17 -3.32
C SER A 5 -30.08 -29.16 -4.16
N ARG A 6 -29.41 -28.21 -3.51
CA ARG A 6 -28.56 -27.24 -4.21
C ARG A 6 -27.27 -27.91 -4.69
N SER A 7 -26.92 -27.67 -5.96
CA SER A 7 -25.64 -28.07 -6.54
C SER A 7 -24.46 -27.57 -5.70
N PRO A 8 -23.36 -28.33 -5.57
CA PRO A 8 -22.25 -28.01 -4.66
C PRO A 8 -21.68 -26.60 -4.81
N TRP A 9 -21.61 -26.05 -6.03
CA TRP A 9 -21.12 -24.70 -6.33
C TRP A 9 -22.11 -23.57 -5.97
N LYS A 10 -23.37 -23.89 -5.71
CA LYS A 10 -24.38 -22.94 -5.20
C LYS A 10 -24.44 -22.93 -3.67
N ARG A 11 -23.63 -23.74 -2.98
CA ARG A 11 -23.60 -23.82 -1.51
C ARG A 11 -22.71 -22.71 -0.93
N ALA A 12 -23.15 -22.10 0.17
CA ALA A 12 -22.33 -21.15 0.91
C ALA A 12 -21.09 -21.85 1.52
N LYS A 13 -19.98 -21.12 1.62
CA LYS A 13 -18.73 -21.63 2.22
C LYS A 13 -19.02 -22.21 3.62
N PRO A 14 -18.47 -23.39 4.00
CA PRO A 14 -18.81 -24.09 5.25
C PRO A 14 -18.69 -23.22 6.52
N ARG A 15 -17.65 -22.38 6.60
CA ARG A 15 -17.49 -21.44 7.74
C ARG A 15 -18.59 -20.41 7.80
N LYS A 16 -19.04 -19.89 6.65
CA LYS A 16 -20.17 -18.95 6.55
C LYS A 16 -21.46 -19.62 6.99
N ARG A 17 -21.69 -20.89 6.60
CA ARG A 17 -22.83 -21.69 7.07
C ARG A 17 -22.83 -21.88 8.59
N ALA A 18 -21.65 -22.05 9.18
CA ALA A 18 -21.47 -22.17 10.63
C ALA A 18 -21.41 -20.82 11.38
N GLY A 19 -21.75 -19.68 10.74
CA GLY A 19 -21.68 -18.35 11.35
C GLY A 19 -20.26 -17.87 11.71
N LYS A 20 -19.21 -18.56 11.24
CA LYS A 20 -17.81 -18.26 11.58
C LYS A 20 -17.16 -17.37 10.53
N ALA A 21 -16.54 -16.28 10.96
CA ALA A 21 -15.73 -15.42 10.09
C ALA A 21 -14.56 -16.18 9.45
N SER A 22 -14.07 -15.70 8.30
CA SER A 22 -12.83 -16.19 7.69
C SER A 22 -11.63 -15.87 8.58
N LYS A 23 -10.72 -16.83 8.77
CA LYS A 23 -9.51 -16.63 9.56
C LYS A 23 -8.34 -16.36 8.62
N HIS A 24 -7.80 -15.15 8.69
CA HIS A 24 -6.55 -14.80 8.04
C HIS A 24 -5.38 -14.95 9.02
N LEU A 25 -4.18 -15.20 8.51
CA LEU A 25 -2.97 -15.16 9.31
C LEU A 25 -2.78 -13.75 9.88
N SER A 26 -2.52 -13.66 11.19
CA SER A 26 -2.16 -12.40 11.83
C SER A 26 -0.83 -11.86 11.28
N PRO A 27 -0.56 -10.54 11.38
CA PRO A 27 0.72 -9.98 10.93
C PRO A 27 1.93 -10.67 11.57
N ALA A 28 1.82 -11.05 12.85
CA ALA A 28 2.85 -11.79 13.57
C ALA A 28 3.07 -13.21 13.03
N GLN A 29 1.99 -13.91 12.66
CA GLN A 29 2.09 -15.21 12.00
C GLN A 29 2.75 -15.10 10.63
N LYS A 30 2.41 -14.07 9.84
CA LYS A 30 3.04 -13.80 8.54
C LYS A 30 4.54 -13.51 8.67
N SER A 31 4.97 -12.75 9.69
CA SER A 31 6.40 -12.53 9.94
C SER A 31 7.11 -13.82 10.35
N ALA A 32 6.48 -14.67 11.17
CA ALA A 32 7.04 -15.95 11.56
C ALA A 32 7.19 -16.92 10.38
N ALA A 33 6.19 -16.97 9.50
CA ALA A 33 6.22 -17.78 8.27
C ALA A 33 7.36 -17.32 7.35
N LYS A 34 7.47 -16.00 7.11
CA LYS A 34 8.55 -15.41 6.31
C LYS A 34 9.94 -15.71 6.88
N ALA A 35 10.11 -15.61 8.20
CA ALA A 35 11.39 -15.91 8.84
C ALA A 35 11.75 -17.40 8.72
N ARG A 36 10.77 -18.30 8.74
CA ARG A 36 11.01 -19.73 8.51
C ARG A 36 11.40 -20.01 7.07
N ALA A 37 10.65 -19.49 6.10
CA ALA A 37 10.95 -19.63 4.68
C ALA A 37 12.40 -19.23 4.39
N ARG A 38 12.82 -18.05 4.88
CA ARG A 38 14.20 -17.57 4.75
C ARG A 38 15.25 -18.51 5.35
N ARG A 39 15.00 -19.04 6.56
CA ARG A 39 15.92 -19.98 7.22
C ARG A 39 16.04 -21.30 6.46
N ALA A 40 14.97 -21.74 5.82
CA ALA A 40 14.92 -22.96 5.04
C ALA A 40 15.32 -22.76 3.56
N GLY A 41 15.76 -21.56 3.17
CA GLY A 41 16.07 -21.23 1.76
C GLY A 41 14.86 -21.22 0.82
N ARG A 42 13.63 -21.27 1.34
CA ARG A 42 12.39 -21.33 0.54
C ARG A 42 11.90 -19.93 0.19
N ARG A 43 11.43 -19.74 -1.05
CA ARG A 43 10.79 -18.49 -1.47
C ARG A 43 9.48 -18.28 -0.69
N TYR A 44 9.20 -17.03 -0.34
CA TYR A 44 7.96 -16.61 0.34
C TYR A 44 7.24 -15.57 -0.53
N PRO A 45 5.91 -15.61 -0.68
CA PRO A 45 4.92 -16.42 0.05
C PRO A 45 4.85 -17.89 -0.37
N ASN A 46 4.66 -18.80 0.60
CA ASN A 46 4.47 -20.24 0.34
C ASN A 46 3.41 -20.85 1.28
N LEU A 47 2.83 -22.00 0.90
CA LEU A 47 1.77 -22.67 1.66
C LEU A 47 2.33 -23.40 2.91
N VAL A 48 3.47 -24.07 2.79
CA VAL A 48 4.07 -24.89 3.84
C VAL A 48 4.29 -24.10 5.13
N ASP A 49 4.93 -22.93 5.04
CA ASP A 49 5.21 -22.10 6.21
C ASP A 49 3.94 -21.44 6.74
N ASN A 50 3.02 -21.05 5.86
CA ASN A 50 1.72 -20.49 6.22
C ASN A 50 0.85 -21.50 6.98
N MET A 51 0.79 -22.76 6.53
CA MET A 51 0.10 -23.85 7.23
C MET A 51 0.75 -24.12 8.58
N ARG A 52 2.08 -24.16 8.65
CA ARG A 52 2.78 -24.44 9.91
C ARG A 52 2.57 -23.36 10.97
N VAL A 53 2.43 -22.08 10.58
CA VAL A 53 2.07 -21.01 11.53
C VAL A 53 0.57 -20.95 11.82
N ALA A 54 -0.29 -21.42 10.90
CA ALA A 54 -1.73 -21.53 11.12
C ALA A 54 -2.08 -22.66 12.10
N ALA A 55 -1.36 -23.77 12.03
CA ALA A 55 -1.53 -24.95 12.88
C ALA A 55 -0.98 -24.77 14.31
N LYS A 56 -0.11 -23.77 14.53
CA LYS A 56 0.33 -23.39 15.88
C LYS A 56 -0.85 -22.83 16.67
N LYS A 57 -1.59 -23.71 17.33
CA LYS A 57 -2.44 -23.34 18.48
C LYS A 57 -1.51 -22.72 19.52
N THR A 58 -1.91 -21.61 20.10
CA THR A 58 -1.24 -21.03 21.27
C THR A 58 -1.38 -22.03 22.41
N SER A 59 -0.51 -23.04 22.48
CA SER A 59 -0.26 -23.68 23.76
C SER A 59 0.32 -22.57 24.63
N LYS A 60 -0.46 -22.12 25.62
CA LYS A 60 0.11 -21.45 26.80
C LYS A 60 1.05 -22.49 27.40
N ARG A 61 2.29 -22.55 26.92
CA ARG A 61 3.32 -23.35 27.53
C ARG A 61 3.63 -22.65 28.85
N LYS A 62 3.02 -23.14 29.94
CA LYS A 62 3.52 -22.87 31.29
C LYS A 62 4.99 -23.27 31.25
N THR A 63 5.88 -22.31 31.39
CA THR A 63 7.31 -22.58 31.58
C THR A 63 7.46 -23.23 32.95
N PRO A 64 8.06 -24.43 33.06
CA PRO A 64 8.45 -24.93 34.36
C PRO A 64 9.61 -24.07 34.85
N SER A 65 9.49 -23.56 36.07
CA SER A 65 10.59 -23.00 36.84
C SER A 65 11.67 -24.06 36.97
N LYS A 66 12.83 -23.84 36.35
CA LYS A 66 14.07 -24.51 36.77
C LYS A 66 15.10 -23.45 37.12
N SER A 67 15.32 -23.35 38.42
CA SER A 67 16.48 -22.82 39.10
C SER A 67 17.78 -23.32 38.47
N LYS A 68 18.74 -22.42 38.25
CA LYS A 68 20.17 -22.68 38.44
C LYS A 68 20.88 -21.41 38.94
N SER A 69 21.09 -21.42 40.25
CA SER A 69 22.29 -20.99 40.99
C SER A 69 23.17 -19.87 40.40
N SER A 70 23.09 -18.71 41.06
CA SER A 70 24.19 -17.96 41.67
C SER A 70 25.62 -18.14 41.13
N LYS A 71 26.20 -17.05 40.59
CA LYS A 71 27.49 -16.56 41.07
C LYS A 71 27.50 -15.03 41.03
N ALA A 72 27.62 -14.45 42.22
CA ALA A 72 27.65 -13.02 42.48
C ALA A 72 29.01 -12.42 42.08
N LYS A 73 29.01 -11.18 41.55
CA LYS A 73 30.07 -10.21 41.81
C LYS A 73 29.51 -8.79 41.89
N SER A 74 29.70 -8.25 43.10
CA SER A 74 29.86 -6.86 43.53
C SER A 74 28.92 -5.77 43.02
N ALA A 75 28.19 -5.23 43.99
CA ALA A 75 27.49 -3.97 43.93
C ALA A 75 28.41 -2.79 43.58
N LYS A 76 28.01 -1.99 42.59
CA LYS A 76 28.27 -0.55 42.58
C LYS A 76 26.93 0.17 42.58
N LYS A 77 26.69 0.88 43.67
CA LYS A 77 25.55 1.78 43.91
C LYS A 77 25.52 2.81 42.77
N SER A 78 24.45 2.79 41.96
CA SER A 78 24.04 3.99 41.22
C SER A 78 22.52 4.08 41.38
N VAL A 79 22.08 5.14 42.05
CA VAL A 79 20.67 5.49 42.22
C VAL A 79 20.08 5.72 40.83
N ARG A 80 19.45 4.69 40.26
CA ARG A 80 18.74 4.80 39.00
C ARG A 80 17.25 4.86 39.27
N LYS A 81 16.83 6.11 39.47
CA LYS A 81 15.45 6.62 39.45
C LYS A 81 14.55 5.72 38.60
N THR A 82 13.57 5.09 39.24
CA THR A 82 12.47 4.34 38.63
C THR A 82 11.54 5.31 37.90
N GLY A 83 12.01 5.84 36.76
CA GLY A 83 11.22 6.58 35.81
C GLY A 83 10.28 5.64 35.07
N LYS A 84 9.01 5.66 35.47
CA LYS A 84 7.81 5.16 34.78
C LYS A 84 8.02 5.15 33.25
N ARG A 85 8.27 3.98 32.66
CA ARG A 85 8.45 3.81 31.20
C ARG A 85 7.10 3.94 30.48
N ASN A 86 6.61 5.17 30.34
CA ASN A 86 5.45 5.47 29.51
C ASN A 86 5.78 6.57 28.48
N ALA A 87 6.84 6.37 27.69
CA ALA A 87 7.31 7.34 26.69
C ALA A 87 7.57 6.73 25.29
N LYS A 88 6.89 5.63 24.92
CA LYS A 88 7.15 4.92 23.65
C LYS A 88 6.04 5.05 22.59
N LYS A 89 5.00 5.86 22.81
CA LYS A 89 3.91 6.07 21.83
C LYS A 89 4.13 7.30 20.93
N THR A 90 4.87 8.32 21.37
CA THR A 90 5.09 9.57 20.58
C THR A 90 6.14 9.41 19.48
N SER A 91 7.22 8.65 19.71
CA SER A 91 8.31 8.45 18.73
C SER A 91 7.92 7.61 17.50
N LYS A 92 6.88 6.78 17.59
CA LYS A 92 6.32 6.06 16.42
C LYS A 92 5.59 7.00 15.47
N SER A 93 4.93 8.05 15.98
CA SER A 93 4.19 9.02 15.18
C SER A 93 5.13 9.90 14.37
N SER A 94 6.18 10.45 15.00
CA SER A 94 7.19 11.26 14.31
C SER A 94 7.95 10.46 13.25
N ARG A 95 8.38 9.23 13.56
CA ARG A 95 9.06 8.35 12.59
C ARG A 95 8.16 7.97 11.40
N LYS A 96 6.84 7.83 11.61
CA LYS A 96 5.86 7.60 10.54
C LYS A 96 5.68 8.83 9.65
N ARG A 97 5.66 10.05 10.21
CA ARG A 97 5.57 11.31 9.45
C ARG A 97 6.79 11.48 8.53
N VAL A 98 8.00 11.29 9.07
CA VAL A 98 9.26 11.37 8.30
C VAL A 98 9.32 10.31 7.19
N ALA A 99 8.90 9.08 7.48
CA ALA A 99 8.81 8.03 6.45
C ALA A 99 7.79 8.39 5.35
N SER A 100 6.63 8.94 5.73
CA SER A 100 5.61 9.36 4.76
C SER A 100 6.03 10.55 3.89
N ALA A 101 6.86 11.46 4.42
CA ALA A 101 7.45 12.55 3.66
C ALA A 101 8.46 12.04 2.63
N ARG A 102 9.27 11.03 2.95
CA ARG A 102 10.20 10.39 1.99
C ARG A 102 9.48 9.59 0.90
N GLU A 103 8.29 9.04 1.19
CA GLU A 103 7.46 8.31 0.22
C GLU A 103 6.73 9.25 -0.77
N LYS A 104 6.48 10.50 -0.37
CA LYS A 104 5.68 11.48 -1.10
C LYS A 104 6.57 12.56 -1.71
N ASP A 105 6.50 12.75 -3.02
CA ASP A 105 7.28 13.81 -3.67
C ASP A 105 6.63 15.19 -3.36
N PRO A 106 7.43 16.23 -2.98
CA PRO A 106 6.93 17.59 -2.84
C PRO A 106 6.45 18.21 -4.16
N ARG A 107 7.06 17.87 -5.30
CA ARG A 107 6.65 18.35 -6.63
C ARG A 107 5.41 17.61 -7.17
N GLY A 108 4.95 16.57 -6.47
CA GLY A 108 3.73 15.83 -6.77
C GLY A 108 3.95 14.34 -7.05
N GLY A 109 2.90 13.53 -6.83
CA GLY A 109 2.98 12.08 -7.03
C GLY A 109 3.74 11.32 -5.93
N LEU A 110 4.27 10.14 -6.29
CA LEU A 110 5.03 9.23 -5.41
C LEU A 110 6.49 9.13 -5.85
N THR A 111 7.41 9.20 -4.89
CA THR A 111 8.83 8.97 -5.15
C THR A 111 9.07 7.50 -5.52
N ALA A 112 10.25 7.17 -6.06
CA ALA A 112 10.62 5.77 -6.30
C ALA A 112 10.56 4.93 -5.01
N ALA A 113 10.98 5.51 -3.88
CA ALA A 113 10.84 4.91 -2.56
C ALA A 113 9.37 4.71 -2.17
N GLY A 114 8.52 5.71 -2.45
CA GLY A 114 7.07 5.64 -2.26
C GLY A 114 6.42 4.51 -3.06
N ARG A 115 6.76 4.36 -4.34
CA ARG A 115 6.26 3.24 -5.16
C ARG A 115 6.74 1.88 -4.66
N LYS A 116 8.00 1.76 -4.23
CA LYS A 116 8.53 0.54 -3.59
C LYS A 116 7.80 0.24 -2.27
N ALA A 117 7.54 1.26 -1.45
CA ALA A 117 6.79 1.10 -0.22
C ALA A 117 5.34 0.67 -0.48
N PHE A 118 4.71 1.22 -1.51
CA PHE A 118 3.38 0.82 -1.97
C PHE A 118 3.37 -0.64 -2.44
N ALA A 119 4.34 -1.06 -3.25
CA ALA A 119 4.49 -2.45 -3.67
C ALA A 119 4.68 -3.40 -2.48
N ARG A 120 5.44 -3.01 -1.45
CA ARG A 120 5.59 -3.81 -0.22
C ARG A 120 4.29 -3.93 0.58
N LYS A 121 3.48 -2.86 0.63
CA LYS A 121 2.24 -2.80 1.41
C LYS A 121 1.09 -3.51 0.69
N GLN A 122 0.89 -3.20 -0.59
CA GLN A 122 -0.26 -3.61 -1.40
C GLN A 122 0.04 -4.70 -2.44
N GLY A 123 1.31 -5.02 -2.68
CA GLY A 123 1.72 -6.06 -3.64
C GLY A 123 1.77 -5.63 -5.11
N SER A 124 1.29 -4.43 -5.45
CA SER A 124 1.23 -3.94 -6.83
C SER A 124 2.41 -3.02 -7.19
N HIS A 125 3.00 -3.24 -8.35
CA HIS A 125 4.08 -2.41 -8.89
C HIS A 125 3.51 -1.22 -9.67
N LEU A 126 3.40 -0.07 -9.01
CA LEU A 126 2.99 1.17 -9.67
C LEU A 126 4.07 1.64 -10.64
N ARG A 127 3.67 1.90 -11.89
CA ARG A 127 4.52 2.56 -12.88
C ARG A 127 4.56 4.08 -12.59
N PRO A 128 5.67 4.77 -12.92
CA PRO A 128 5.72 6.23 -12.86
C PRO A 128 4.72 6.86 -13.86
N GLY A 129 4.42 8.15 -13.66
CA GLY A 129 3.66 8.94 -14.61
C GLY A 129 4.40 9.06 -15.94
N VAL A 130 3.65 9.22 -17.02
CA VAL A 130 4.20 9.31 -18.38
C VAL A 130 4.59 10.76 -18.66
N THR A 131 5.88 11.07 -18.65
CA THR A 131 6.40 12.44 -18.86
C THR A 131 6.83 12.74 -20.29
N LYS A 132 6.87 11.73 -21.17
CA LYS A 132 7.28 11.86 -22.57
C LYS A 132 6.38 12.81 -23.36
N LYS A 133 6.91 13.37 -24.46
CA LYS A 133 6.13 14.13 -25.45
C LYS A 133 5.21 13.20 -26.24
N GLN A 134 4.13 13.74 -26.80
CA GLN A 134 3.10 12.94 -27.49
C GLN A 134 3.62 12.18 -28.73
N SER A 135 4.66 12.72 -29.39
CA SER A 135 5.36 12.08 -30.51
C SER A 135 6.08 10.80 -30.10
N GLU A 136 6.65 10.77 -28.89
CA GLU A 136 7.48 9.67 -28.38
C GLU A 136 6.70 8.64 -27.54
N MET A 137 5.41 8.88 -27.30
CA MET A 137 4.57 7.97 -26.51
C MET A 137 4.21 6.73 -27.31
N THR A 138 4.39 5.56 -26.69
CA THR A 138 3.78 4.32 -27.17
C THR A 138 2.24 4.39 -27.04
N PRO A 139 1.47 3.60 -27.82
CA PRO A 139 0.01 3.55 -27.69
C PRO A 139 -0.46 3.25 -26.25
N GLN A 140 0.25 2.36 -25.55
CA GLN A 140 -0.04 2.04 -24.15
C GLN A 140 0.20 3.24 -23.22
N GLU A 141 1.26 4.02 -23.43
CA GLU A 141 1.54 5.24 -22.67
C GLU A 141 0.47 6.31 -22.91
N MET A 142 0.01 6.48 -24.16
CA MET A 142 -1.11 7.37 -24.48
C MET A 142 -2.37 6.98 -23.72
N ARG A 143 -2.73 5.67 -23.73
CA ARG A 143 -3.87 5.16 -22.98
C ARG A 143 -3.75 5.47 -21.48
N ARG A 144 -2.58 5.25 -20.88
CA ARG A 144 -2.33 5.48 -19.46
C ARG A 144 -2.45 6.96 -19.10
N LYS A 145 -1.77 7.83 -19.84
CA LYS A 145 -1.78 9.28 -19.61
C LYS A 145 -3.15 9.88 -19.85
N GLY A 146 -3.80 9.51 -20.96
CA GLY A 146 -5.15 9.96 -21.29
C GLY A 146 -6.18 9.52 -20.25
N SER A 147 -6.17 8.24 -19.85
CA SER A 147 -7.08 7.73 -18.82
C SER A 147 -6.87 8.44 -17.48
N TRP A 148 -5.63 8.71 -17.09
CA TRP A 148 -5.32 9.45 -15.88
C TRP A 148 -5.85 10.89 -15.95
N ALA A 149 -5.56 11.61 -17.03
CA ALA A 149 -5.95 13.02 -17.19
C ALA A 149 -7.48 13.20 -17.13
N VAL A 150 -8.23 12.35 -17.85
CA VAL A 150 -9.70 12.38 -17.84
C VAL A 150 -10.26 12.03 -16.46
N ARG A 151 -9.71 11.03 -15.77
CA ARG A 151 -10.19 10.64 -14.43
C ARG A 151 -9.94 11.71 -13.37
N PHE A 152 -8.77 12.34 -13.40
CA PHE A 152 -8.38 13.29 -12.36
C PHE A 152 -8.99 14.67 -12.60
N TYR A 153 -9.01 15.14 -13.85
CA TYR A 153 -9.39 16.52 -14.19
C TYR A 153 -10.65 16.64 -15.06
N GLY A 154 -11.15 15.55 -15.63
CA GLY A 154 -12.39 15.52 -16.43
C GLY A 154 -13.67 15.39 -15.60
N ARG A 155 -13.58 15.10 -14.30
CA ARG A 155 -14.72 15.01 -13.37
C ARG A 155 -15.56 16.29 -13.34
N ALA A 156 -16.87 16.17 -13.10
CA ALA A 156 -17.79 17.31 -13.05
C ALA A 156 -17.36 18.38 -12.04
N LYS A 157 -17.13 18.00 -10.78
CA LYS A 157 -16.65 18.89 -9.72
C LYS A 157 -15.17 18.67 -9.48
N VAL A 158 -14.25 19.48 -10.01
CA VAL A 158 -12.79 19.33 -9.76
C VAL A 158 -12.43 19.73 -8.32
N PRO A 159 -11.51 19.05 -7.59
CA PRO A 159 -11.05 19.50 -6.28
C PRO A 159 -10.39 20.87 -6.36
N PRO A 160 -10.29 21.58 -5.22
CA PRO A 160 -9.48 22.79 -5.15
C PRO A 160 -8.07 22.55 -5.69
N LEU A 161 -7.67 23.41 -6.63
CA LEU A 161 -6.37 23.35 -7.29
C LEU A 161 -5.33 24.22 -6.59
N VAL A 162 -5.79 25.26 -5.91
CA VAL A 162 -5.00 26.10 -5.02
C VAL A 162 -5.56 25.98 -3.60
N ASP A 163 -4.68 26.10 -2.61
CA ASP A 163 -5.07 26.21 -1.21
C ASP A 163 -5.38 27.67 -0.82
N ALA A 164 -5.72 27.90 0.44
CA ALA A 164 -5.99 29.23 0.97
C ALA A 164 -4.78 30.18 0.92
N LYS A 165 -3.57 29.64 0.76
CA LYS A 165 -2.31 30.40 0.64
C LYS A 165 -1.92 30.64 -0.82
N GLY A 166 -2.78 30.27 -1.77
CA GLY A 166 -2.52 30.36 -3.22
C GLY A 166 -1.53 29.30 -3.74
N GLN A 167 -1.08 28.36 -2.90
CA GLN A 167 -0.15 27.31 -3.30
C GLN A 167 -0.88 26.17 -4.00
N PRO A 168 -0.29 25.54 -5.02
CA PRO A 168 -0.92 24.41 -5.68
C PRO A 168 -1.17 23.24 -4.71
N THR A 169 -2.40 22.74 -4.71
CA THR A 169 -2.74 21.58 -3.87
C THR A 169 -2.01 20.34 -4.36
N ARG A 170 -1.93 19.32 -3.50
CA ARG A 170 -1.34 18.02 -3.90
C ARG A 170 -2.04 17.39 -5.11
N HIS A 171 -3.31 17.70 -5.32
CA HIS A 171 -4.05 17.28 -6.51
C HIS A 171 -3.54 18.02 -7.76
N ALA A 172 -3.35 19.34 -7.71
CA ALA A 172 -2.74 20.09 -8.81
C ALA A 172 -1.31 19.62 -9.10
N LEU A 173 -0.48 19.43 -8.07
CA LEU A 173 0.90 18.93 -8.20
C LEU A 173 0.96 17.53 -8.85
N SER A 174 -0.10 16.73 -8.77
CA SER A 174 -0.12 15.44 -9.46
C SER A 174 0.01 15.57 -10.99
N ALA A 175 -0.34 16.72 -11.58
CA ALA A 175 -0.12 16.98 -13.01
C ALA A 175 1.37 16.96 -13.38
N HIS A 176 2.21 17.58 -12.56
CA HIS A 176 3.66 17.63 -12.77
C HIS A 176 4.28 16.23 -12.78
N ALA A 177 3.79 15.32 -11.93
CA ALA A 177 4.24 13.93 -11.92
C ALA A 177 3.94 13.14 -13.22
N TRP A 178 3.07 13.68 -14.08
CA TRP A 178 2.72 13.14 -15.40
C TRP A 178 3.19 14.05 -16.55
N GLY A 179 4.13 14.96 -16.27
CA GLY A 179 4.70 15.88 -17.27
C GLY A 179 3.68 16.85 -17.86
N GLU A 180 2.61 17.16 -17.12
CA GLU A 180 1.69 18.24 -17.45
C GLU A 180 1.96 19.45 -16.53
N PRO A 181 1.70 20.68 -16.99
CA PRO A 181 1.82 21.86 -16.15
C PRO A 181 0.85 21.78 -14.96
N VAL A 182 1.25 22.33 -13.82
CA VAL A 182 0.42 22.35 -12.59
C VAL A 182 -0.78 23.28 -12.79
N PRO A 183 -2.02 22.78 -12.86
CA PRO A 183 -3.18 23.64 -13.10
C PRO A 183 -3.51 24.42 -11.83
N ARG A 184 -3.59 25.75 -11.92
CA ARG A 184 -4.07 26.62 -10.83
C ARG A 184 -5.56 26.94 -10.94
N THR A 185 -6.11 26.91 -12.16
CA THR A 185 -7.51 27.21 -12.46
C THR A 185 -8.25 26.00 -13.00
N VAL A 186 -9.58 25.98 -12.85
CA VAL A 186 -10.42 24.92 -13.39
C VAL A 186 -10.26 24.81 -14.90
N ALA A 187 -10.19 25.94 -15.62
CA ALA A 187 -9.93 25.96 -17.06
C ALA A 187 -8.62 25.25 -17.43
N ALA A 188 -7.53 25.49 -16.68
CA ALA A 188 -6.26 24.80 -16.91
C ALA A 188 -6.37 23.28 -16.68
N ALA A 189 -7.10 22.86 -15.64
CA ALA A 189 -7.37 21.45 -15.40
C ALA A 189 -8.21 20.82 -16.54
N ARG A 190 -9.20 21.54 -17.07
CA ARG A 190 -10.01 21.09 -18.21
C ARG A 190 -9.17 20.93 -19.48
N ARG A 191 -8.20 21.80 -19.73
CA ARG A 191 -7.24 21.63 -20.84
C ARG A 191 -6.45 20.33 -20.74
N ILE A 192 -6.04 19.95 -19.52
CA ILE A 192 -5.38 18.65 -19.26
C ILE A 192 -6.33 17.49 -19.59
N ALA A 193 -7.59 17.57 -19.16
CA ALA A 193 -8.59 16.55 -19.48
C ALA A 193 -8.83 16.42 -20.99
N ALA A 194 -9.00 17.53 -21.70
CA ALA A 194 -9.18 17.55 -23.16
C ALA A 194 -7.94 17.01 -23.92
N LYS A 195 -6.72 17.27 -23.42
CA LYS A 195 -5.51 16.62 -23.94
C LYS A 195 -5.56 15.11 -23.71
N GLY A 196 -6.06 14.68 -22.55
CA GLY A 196 -6.25 13.27 -22.24
C GLY A 196 -7.24 12.56 -23.16
N GLU A 197 -8.36 13.21 -23.48
CA GLU A 197 -9.36 12.69 -24.44
C GLU A 197 -8.76 12.53 -25.84
N ARG A 198 -7.99 13.52 -26.31
CA ARG A 198 -7.26 13.42 -27.58
C ARG A 198 -6.27 12.26 -27.62
N LEU A 199 -5.53 12.01 -26.54
CA LEU A 199 -4.64 10.85 -26.43
C LEU A 199 -5.41 9.52 -26.48
N LEU A 200 -6.58 9.44 -25.84
CA LEU A 200 -7.42 8.25 -25.87
C LEU A 200 -8.04 8.01 -27.25
N ALA A 201 -8.48 9.07 -27.93
CA ALA A 201 -8.99 8.99 -29.30
C ALA A 201 -7.91 8.47 -30.25
N ARG A 202 -6.68 9.01 -30.17
CA ARG A 202 -5.54 8.53 -30.96
C ARG A 202 -5.21 7.06 -30.65
N TYR A 203 -5.22 6.67 -29.37
CA TYR A 203 -5.01 5.28 -28.97
C TYR A 203 -6.07 4.33 -29.58
N ARG A 204 -7.35 4.73 -29.56
CA ARG A 204 -8.44 3.94 -30.17
C ARG A 204 -8.20 3.76 -31.66
N ARG A 205 -7.97 4.85 -32.40
CA ARG A 205 -7.64 4.78 -33.84
C ARG A 205 -6.47 3.85 -34.15
N ILE A 206 -5.37 3.96 -33.40
CA ILE A 206 -4.20 3.08 -33.60
C ILE A 206 -4.55 1.62 -33.33
N LYS A 207 -5.38 1.35 -32.31
CA LYS A 207 -5.80 -0.01 -31.96
C LYS A 207 -6.77 -0.59 -33.00
N ASP A 208 -7.66 0.25 -33.54
CA ASP A 208 -8.66 -0.19 -34.52
C ASP A 208 -8.02 -0.43 -35.90
N ASN A 209 -6.88 0.22 -36.18
CA ASN A 209 -6.09 0.05 -37.40
C ASN A 209 -4.93 -0.96 -37.29
N ALA A 210 -4.80 -1.68 -36.17
CA ALA A 210 -3.73 -2.64 -35.90
C ALA A 210 -4.28 -4.06 -35.73
#